data_AF-A0A7R9WI88-F1
#
_entry.id   AF-A0A7R9WI88-F1
#
_cell.length_a   1.000
_cell.length_b   1.000
_cell.length_c   1.000
_cell.angle_alpha   90.00
_cell.angle_beta   90.00
_cell.angle_gamma   90.00
#
_symmetry.space_group_name_H-M   'P 1'
#
loop_
_entity.id
_entity.type
_entity.pdbx_description
1 polymer ?
#
loop_
_entity_poly.entity_id
_entity_poly.type
_entity_poly.pdbx_seq_one_letter_code
_entity_poly.pdbx_strand_id
1 'polypeptide(L)'
;SNMTRHPVENAIRNGRCVIIENLGSDIDATLDPVLSRAIYKKGRNLYLKLGGEEVEYDPAFQLYLQTKLSNPHYKPEIAAQCTIINFIATERGLEDQLLAKVVEMERQDLEEKARALTAAAIEYQIQLVGLEDDLLERLANAPDDILSDVPLIEGLEATKKTAKEINEAVEVGKVTQKEVENAREAYRPQAAEGAMLYFLLTKLCAIDHMYQYSLDSFVFFFEKSIVRAEKKDDLLDRVKSLRDSLRITIFTWVARGLFERHKLIFLAQLLFNLMKRGVVGDGDWNEAQFQFLMRAPTKLTDPNPLSWLPESAWGSVSALAELDDFGKFTSDLVEAAPRFREWFNSISPENEKLPLDWAGLDRKPFQKMLVVRCLRPDRMNAALTNFIRSTLPNGAAYVDCDSTLNSVEILEQCLLDSTPKTPIYFILSPGANVVADLDAMASKNGLQKGVSYHNVSMGQGQDIVAMSCLETAHRNGHWVILNNVHLMPKWLIELE
;
A
#
# COMPACT_ATOMS: atom_id res chain seq x y z
N SER A 1 -8.86 10.36 31.50
CA SER A 1 -7.74 10.76 32.39
C SER A 1 -7.70 10.04 33.75
N ASN A 2 -8.78 9.45 34.30
CA ASN A 2 -8.67 8.57 35.49
C ASN A 2 -8.65 7.06 35.19
N MET A 3 -9.14 6.62 34.02
CA MET A 3 -9.21 5.19 33.65
C MET A 3 -7.87 4.54 33.32
N THR A 4 -6.84 5.30 32.95
CA THR A 4 -5.53 4.77 32.54
C THR A 4 -4.55 4.60 33.70
N ARG A 5 -4.74 5.32 34.80
CA ARG A 5 -3.79 5.36 35.92
C ARG A 5 -3.78 4.06 36.74
N HIS A 6 -4.94 3.59 37.16
CA HIS A 6 -5.06 2.36 37.97
C HIS A 6 -4.51 1.10 37.30
N PRO A 7 -4.79 0.84 36.00
CA PRO A 7 -4.20 -0.29 35.28
C PRO A 7 -2.67 -0.22 35.22
N VAL A 8 -2.11 0.97 34.97
CA VAL A 8 -0.66 1.19 34.90
C VAL A 8 0.01 0.99 36.25
N GLU A 9 -0.56 1.55 37.34
CA GLU A 9 -0.04 1.34 38.69
C GLU A 9 -0.01 -0.14 39.09
N ASN A 10 -1.10 -0.87 38.80
CA ASN A 10 -1.16 -2.30 39.06
C ASN A 10 -0.17 -3.10 38.21
N ALA A 11 0.08 -2.67 36.97
CA ALA A 11 1.06 -3.33 36.12
C ALA A 11 2.51 -3.09 36.60
N ILE A 12 2.82 -1.87 37.05
CA ILE A 12 4.14 -1.51 37.61
C ILE A 12 4.46 -2.36 38.85
N ARG A 13 3.48 -2.56 39.74
CA ARG A 13 3.64 -3.37 40.96
C ARG A 13 3.83 -4.86 40.68
N ASN A 14 3.24 -5.36 39.60
CA ASN A 14 3.22 -6.80 39.28
C ASN A 14 4.16 -7.18 38.13
N GLY A 15 4.99 -6.26 37.64
CA GLY A 15 5.91 -6.52 36.52
C GLY A 15 5.22 -6.90 35.21
N ARG A 16 4.01 -6.39 34.95
CA ARG A 16 3.25 -6.72 33.73
C ARG A 16 3.59 -5.78 32.58
N CYS A 17 3.47 -6.29 31.36
CA CYS A 17 3.57 -5.47 30.15
C CYS A 17 2.28 -4.65 29.93
N VAL A 18 2.43 -3.36 29.61
CA VAL A 18 1.33 -2.46 29.25
C VAL A 18 1.58 -1.87 27.87
N ILE A 19 0.54 -1.90 27.03
CA ILE A 19 0.53 -1.22 25.73
C ILE A 19 -0.52 -0.11 25.80
N ILE A 20 -0.10 1.12 25.52
CA ILE A 20 -1.02 2.26 25.36
C ILE A 20 -1.19 2.49 23.87
N GLU A 21 -2.38 2.21 23.36
CA GLU A 21 -2.73 2.38 21.95
C GLU A 21 -3.29 3.79 21.65
N ASN A 22 -3.19 4.19 20.39
CA ASN A 22 -3.74 5.47 19.88
C ASN A 22 -3.23 6.71 20.62
N LEU A 23 -1.95 6.73 20.99
CA LEU A 23 -1.33 7.89 21.60
C LEU A 23 -1.38 9.10 20.65
N GLY A 24 -1.91 10.21 21.14
CA GLY A 24 -1.86 11.50 20.45
C GLY A 24 -0.48 12.15 20.51
N SER A 25 -0.38 13.38 20.03
CA SER A 25 0.85 14.20 20.14
C SER A 25 1.20 14.57 21.58
N ASP A 26 0.18 14.71 22.43
CA ASP A 26 0.33 15.09 23.83
C ASP A 26 0.27 13.85 24.72
N ILE A 27 1.36 13.62 25.46
CA ILE A 27 1.45 12.58 26.47
C ILE A 27 1.06 13.17 27.82
N ASP A 28 0.27 12.43 28.59
CA ASP A 28 -0.11 12.83 29.95
C ASP A 28 1.13 12.89 30.85
N ALA A 29 1.39 14.07 31.43
CA ALA A 29 2.54 14.33 32.30
C ALA A 29 2.59 13.43 33.55
N THR A 30 1.47 12.78 33.91
CA THR A 30 1.46 11.77 34.97
C THR A 30 2.35 10.56 34.66
N LEU A 31 2.64 10.29 33.38
CA LEU A 31 3.52 9.22 32.92
C LEU A 31 5.00 9.62 32.88
N ASP A 32 5.34 10.91 32.95
CA ASP A 32 6.73 11.39 32.88
C ASP A 32 7.71 10.67 33.84
N PRO A 33 7.33 10.35 35.10
CA PRO A 33 8.21 9.60 36.00
C PRO A 33 8.54 8.19 35.49
N VAL A 34 7.60 7.56 34.77
CA VAL A 34 7.77 6.23 34.15
C VAL A 34 8.66 6.35 32.91
N LEU A 35 8.42 7.35 32.05
CA LEU A 35 9.19 7.57 30.83
C LEU A 35 10.65 7.93 31.13
N SER A 36 10.86 8.83 32.08
CA SER A 36 12.19 9.26 32.55
C SER A 36 12.91 8.21 33.41
N ARG A 37 12.26 7.09 33.73
CA ARG A 37 12.77 6.05 34.64
C ARG A 37 13.25 6.64 35.96
N ALA A 38 12.44 7.52 36.57
CA ALA A 38 12.71 8.17 37.85
C ALA A 38 12.53 7.20 39.04
N ILE A 39 13.22 6.06 38.97
CA ILE A 39 13.17 4.96 39.94
C ILE A 39 14.19 5.28 41.03
N TYR A 40 13.76 5.17 42.29
CA TYR A 40 14.63 5.36 43.44
C TYR A 40 14.50 4.18 44.41
N LYS A 41 15.58 3.89 45.13
CA LYS A 41 15.64 2.78 46.06
C LYS A 41 15.21 3.23 47.45
N LYS A 42 14.26 2.53 48.06
CA LYS A 42 13.82 2.75 49.44
C LYS A 42 13.89 1.42 50.19
N GLY A 43 14.96 1.23 50.95
CA GLY A 43 15.29 -0.05 51.58
C GLY A 43 15.76 -1.08 50.55
N ARG A 44 15.10 -2.25 50.50
CA ARG A 44 15.42 -3.33 49.56
C ARG A 44 14.67 -3.21 48.23
N ASN A 45 13.55 -2.48 48.22
CA ASN A 45 12.65 -2.42 47.07
C ASN A 45 12.85 -1.12 46.28
N LEU A 46 12.47 -1.15 45.01
CA LEU A 46 12.50 -0.01 44.10
C LEU A 46 11.13 0.66 44.11
N TYR A 47 11.10 1.99 44.03
CA TYR A 47 9.88 2.78 44.02
C TYR A 47 9.93 3.83 42.91
N LEU A 48 8.75 4.22 42.46
CA LEU A 48 8.52 5.27 41.46
C LEU A 48 7.34 6.12 41.92
N LYS A 49 7.41 7.43 41.70
CA LYS A 49 6.30 8.35 42.04
C LYS A 49 5.42 8.57 40.81
N LEU A 50 4.23 7.98 40.78
CA LEU A 50 3.27 8.19 39.70
C LEU A 50 2.17 9.14 40.18
N GLY A 51 2.00 10.30 39.52
CA GLY A 51 0.93 11.25 39.84
C GLY A 51 0.82 11.63 41.32
N GLY A 52 1.96 11.71 42.03
CA GLY A 52 2.06 12.05 43.46
C GLY A 52 2.09 10.87 44.43
N GLU A 53 1.74 9.64 44.00
CA GLU A 53 1.75 8.45 44.86
C GLU A 53 3.00 7.60 44.69
N GLU A 54 3.51 7.01 45.78
CA GLU A 54 4.64 6.08 45.74
C GLU A 54 4.14 4.68 45.36
N VAL A 55 4.66 4.16 44.25
CA VAL A 55 4.33 2.83 43.71
C VAL A 55 5.59 1.98 43.75
N GLU A 56 5.49 0.76 44.27
CA GLU A 56 6.58 -0.21 44.21
C GLU A 56 6.84 -0.62 42.76
N TYR A 57 8.10 -0.58 42.34
CA TYR A 57 8.54 -0.82 40.97
C TYR A 57 9.14 -2.23 40.82
N ASP A 58 8.53 -3.05 39.98
CA ASP A 58 9.07 -4.34 39.58
C ASP A 58 9.98 -4.20 38.33
N PRO A 59 11.24 -4.69 38.36
CA PRO A 59 12.14 -4.67 37.21
C PRO A 59 11.63 -5.36 35.94
N ALA A 60 10.67 -6.28 36.05
CA ALA A 60 10.07 -6.98 34.90
C ALA A 60 9.03 -6.14 34.14
N PHE A 61 8.63 -4.98 34.68
CA PHE A 61 7.66 -4.09 34.04
C PHE A 61 8.12 -3.58 32.67
N GLN A 62 7.21 -3.60 31.69
CA GLN A 62 7.45 -3.09 30.34
C GLN A 62 6.30 -2.18 29.90
N LEU A 63 6.63 -1.07 29.24
CA LEU A 63 5.67 -0.11 28.70
C LEU A 63 5.95 0.10 27.22
N TYR A 64 4.93 -0.12 26.39
CA TYR A 64 4.95 0.20 24.97
C TYR A 64 3.92 1.30 24.68
N LEU A 65 4.35 2.31 23.92
CA LEU A 65 3.49 3.39 23.47
C LEU A 65 3.30 3.24 21.96
N GLN A 66 2.05 3.18 21.51
CA GLN A 66 1.69 3.02 20.11
C GLN A 66 0.87 4.21 19.65
N THR A 67 1.25 4.77 18.51
CA THR A 67 0.55 5.89 17.86
C THR A 67 0.22 5.52 16.42
N LYS A 68 -0.96 5.94 15.94
CA LYS A 68 -1.37 5.80 14.54
C LYS A 68 -0.93 6.97 13.67
N LEU A 69 -0.39 8.04 14.26
CA LEU A 69 0.04 9.23 13.52
C LEU A 69 1.28 8.89 12.69
N SER A 70 1.28 9.24 11.40
CA SER A 70 2.39 8.93 10.50
C SER A 70 3.66 9.72 10.82
N ASN A 71 3.53 10.96 11.30
CA ASN A 71 4.66 11.80 11.70
C ASN A 71 4.33 12.63 12.94
N PRO A 72 4.28 12.01 14.14
CA PRO A 72 3.98 12.71 15.37
C PRO A 72 5.17 13.58 15.79
N HIS A 73 4.89 14.85 16.11
CA HIS A 73 5.89 15.76 16.66
C HIS A 73 5.88 15.68 18.19
N TYR A 74 6.73 14.81 18.73
CA TYR A 74 6.96 14.75 20.18
C TYR A 74 8.00 15.78 20.62
N LYS A 75 7.87 16.25 21.86
CA LYS A 75 8.87 17.14 22.48
C LYS A 75 10.22 16.41 22.58
N PRO A 76 11.36 17.13 22.47
CA PRO A 76 12.70 16.53 22.56
C PRO A 76 12.93 15.69 23.83
N GLU A 77 12.27 16.06 24.93
CA GLU A 77 12.31 15.34 26.21
C GLU A 77 11.82 13.89 26.07
N ILE A 78 10.70 13.67 25.36
CA ILE A 78 10.14 12.34 25.10
C ILE A 78 11.08 11.55 24.18
N ALA A 79 11.62 12.20 23.14
CA ALA A 79 12.56 11.56 22.22
C ALA A 79 13.89 11.18 22.88
N ALA A 80 14.28 11.87 23.95
CA ALA A 80 15.46 11.53 24.74
C ALA A 80 15.21 10.39 25.75
N GLN A 81 13.98 10.28 26.26
CA GLN A 81 13.59 9.29 27.27
C GLN A 81 13.12 7.96 26.66
N CYS A 82 12.52 8.01 25.47
CA CYS A 82 11.93 6.87 24.79
C CYS A 82 12.65 6.55 23.48
N THR A 83 12.78 5.26 23.17
CA THR A 83 13.22 4.82 21.85
C THR A 83 12.05 4.87 20.88
N ILE A 84 12.15 5.71 19.84
CA ILE A 84 11.13 5.81 18.80
C ILE A 84 11.39 4.72 17.75
N ILE A 85 10.39 3.86 17.52
CA ILE A 85 10.42 2.82 16.48
C ILE A 85 9.47 3.24 15.36
N ASN A 86 9.98 3.28 14.13
CA ASN A 86 9.19 3.62 12.96
C ASN A 86 8.64 2.35 12.30
N PHE A 87 7.32 2.19 12.29
CA PHE A 87 6.61 1.08 11.63
C PHE A 87 6.05 1.46 10.25
N ILE A 88 6.43 2.62 9.68
CA ILE A 88 6.04 2.97 8.32
C ILE A 88 6.55 1.89 7.36
N ALA A 89 5.61 1.24 6.67
CA ALA A 89 5.93 0.29 5.63
C ALA A 89 6.82 0.98 4.58
N THR A 90 7.91 0.34 4.22
CA THR A 90 8.76 0.76 3.10
C THR A 90 8.34 0.02 1.84
N GLU A 91 8.62 0.58 0.67
CA GLU A 91 8.27 -0.07 -0.60
C GLU A 91 8.89 -1.45 -0.72
N ARG A 92 10.17 -1.57 -0.39
CA ARG A 92 10.88 -2.85 -0.39
C ARG A 92 10.35 -3.83 0.65
N GLY A 93 10.06 -3.37 1.86
CA GLY A 93 9.51 -4.24 2.92
C GLY A 93 8.13 -4.80 2.55
N LEU A 94 7.27 -3.97 1.95
CA LEU A 94 5.98 -4.42 1.46
C LEU A 94 6.12 -5.32 0.23
N GLU A 95 7.05 -5.03 -0.68
CA GLU A 95 7.35 -5.90 -1.82
C GLU A 95 7.72 -7.32 -1.36
N ASP A 96 8.62 -7.45 -0.38
CA ASP A 96 9.02 -8.76 0.15
C ASP A 96 7.85 -9.47 0.87
N GLN A 97 6.99 -8.72 1.56
CA GLN A 97 5.77 -9.26 2.18
C GLN A 97 4.77 -9.78 1.13
N LEU A 98 4.52 -8.99 0.07
CA LEU A 98 3.62 -9.38 -1.01
C LEU A 98 4.20 -10.55 -1.82
N LEU A 99 5.52 -10.61 -2.00
CA LEU A 99 6.19 -11.73 -2.65
C LEU A 99 5.96 -13.03 -1.89
N ALA A 100 6.14 -13.02 -0.58
CA ALA A 100 5.84 -14.17 0.27
C ALA A 100 4.37 -14.62 0.10
N LYS A 101 3.44 -13.67 0.02
CA LYS A 101 2.01 -13.97 -0.17
C LYS A 101 1.70 -14.56 -1.55
N VAL A 102 2.28 -14.05 -2.63
CA VAL A 102 2.12 -14.61 -3.97
C VAL A 102 2.63 -16.05 -4.01
N VAL A 103 3.84 -16.28 -3.49
CA VAL A 103 4.45 -17.62 -3.49
C VAL A 103 3.64 -18.59 -2.65
N GLU A 104 3.16 -18.17 -1.48
CA GLU A 104 2.29 -18.98 -0.61
C GLU A 104 1.02 -19.45 -1.35
N MET A 105 0.41 -18.59 -2.18
CA MET A 105 -0.82 -18.93 -2.92
C MET A 105 -0.57 -19.70 -4.23
N GLU A 106 0.49 -19.38 -4.97
CA GLU A 106 0.76 -20.00 -6.28
C GLU A 106 1.55 -21.31 -6.18
N ARG A 107 2.49 -21.38 -5.24
CA ARG A 107 3.46 -22.47 -5.10
C ARG A 107 3.66 -22.83 -3.64
N GLN A 108 2.60 -23.34 -3.02
CA GLN A 108 2.64 -23.86 -1.65
C GLN A 108 3.74 -24.92 -1.46
N ASP A 109 4.06 -25.70 -2.49
CA ASP A 109 5.14 -26.68 -2.48
C ASP A 109 6.54 -26.06 -2.28
N LEU A 110 6.77 -24.87 -2.84
CA LEU A 110 8.03 -24.14 -2.66
C LEU A 110 8.10 -23.52 -1.27
N GLU A 111 6.98 -23.00 -0.77
CA GLU A 111 6.87 -22.41 0.56
C GLU A 111 7.08 -23.45 1.67
N GLU A 112 6.46 -24.64 1.55
CA GLU A 112 6.67 -25.74 2.48
C GLU A 112 8.12 -26.22 2.48
N LYS A 113 8.75 -26.34 1.30
CA LYS A 113 10.18 -26.66 1.19
C LYS A 113 11.05 -25.58 1.82
N ALA A 114 10.77 -24.30 1.59
CA ALA A 114 11.52 -23.19 2.19
C ALA A 114 11.42 -23.22 3.72
N ARG A 115 10.22 -23.42 4.27
CA ARG A 115 10.01 -23.54 5.72
C ARG A 115 10.73 -24.76 6.30
N ALA A 116 10.66 -25.91 5.63
CA ALA A 116 11.36 -27.12 6.05
C ALA A 116 12.89 -26.94 6.05
N LEU A 117 13.45 -26.34 5.00
CA LEU A 117 14.89 -26.04 4.92
C LEU A 117 15.33 -25.03 6.00
N THR A 118 14.50 -24.03 6.27
CA THR A 118 14.80 -23.03 7.32
C THR A 118 14.76 -23.66 8.72
N ALA A 119 13.75 -24.50 8.99
CA ALA A 119 13.66 -25.23 10.25
C ALA A 119 14.85 -26.18 10.45
N ALA A 120 15.22 -26.93 9.41
CA ALA A 120 16.38 -27.81 9.44
C ALA A 120 17.68 -27.02 9.65
N ALA A 121 17.85 -25.86 9.01
CA ALA A 121 19.01 -25.00 9.21
C ALA A 121 19.12 -24.49 10.66
N ILE A 122 18.01 -24.08 11.27
CA ILE A 122 17.96 -23.69 12.68
C ILE A 122 18.33 -24.87 13.58
N GLU A 123 17.79 -26.05 13.31
CA GLU A 123 18.09 -27.27 14.07
C GLU A 123 19.57 -27.64 13.98
N TYR A 124 20.17 -27.62 12.78
CA TYR A 124 21.59 -27.86 12.59
C TYR A 124 22.47 -26.82 13.29
N GLN A 125 22.06 -25.54 13.31
CA GLN A 125 22.76 -24.49 14.04
C GLN A 125 22.76 -24.78 15.56
N ILE A 126 21.62 -25.20 16.11
CA ILE A 126 21.50 -25.57 17.53
C ILE A 126 22.37 -26.80 17.84
N GLN A 127 22.35 -27.81 16.96
CA GLN A 127 23.18 -29.00 17.13
C GLN A 127 24.67 -28.67 17.09
N LEU A 128 25.12 -27.77 16.20
CA LEU A 128 26.52 -27.33 16.16
C LEU A 128 26.95 -26.62 17.44
N VAL A 129 26.13 -25.70 17.96
CA VAL A 129 26.42 -25.01 19.24
C VAL A 129 26.43 -26.01 20.39
N GLY A 130 25.47 -26.94 20.43
CA GLY A 130 25.44 -27.99 21.46
C GLY A 130 26.67 -28.90 21.42
N LEU A 131 27.14 -29.27 20.21
CA LEU A 131 28.39 -30.03 20.05
C LEU A 131 29.62 -29.23 20.45
N GLU A 132 29.64 -27.91 20.23
CA GLU A 132 30.71 -27.02 20.70
C GLU A 132 30.73 -26.91 22.23
N ASP A 133 29.56 -26.72 22.86
CA ASP A 133 29.42 -26.64 24.31
C ASP A 133 29.82 -27.96 24.99
N ASP A 134 29.37 -29.11 24.46
CA ASP A 134 29.77 -30.44 24.93
C ASP A 134 31.30 -30.64 24.85
N LEU A 135 31.93 -30.15 23.79
CA LEU A 135 33.37 -30.27 23.57
C LEU A 135 34.14 -29.35 24.53
N LEU A 136 33.64 -28.14 24.77
CA LEU A 136 34.17 -27.21 25.77
C LEU A 136 34.03 -27.77 27.20
N GLU A 137 32.89 -28.36 27.55
CA GLU A 137 32.68 -28.99 28.86
C GLU A 137 33.64 -30.16 29.08
N ARG A 138 33.80 -31.01 28.07
CA ARG A 138 34.74 -32.14 28.12
C ARG A 138 36.20 -31.69 28.22
N LEU A 139 36.59 -30.63 27.54
CA LEU A 139 37.93 -30.04 27.66
C LEU A 139 38.16 -29.35 29.01
N ALA A 140 37.14 -28.66 29.55
CA ALA A 140 37.22 -28.00 30.84
C ALA A 140 37.30 -28.98 32.02
N ASN A 141 36.67 -30.15 31.87
CA ASN A 141 36.69 -31.23 32.86
C ASN A 141 37.83 -32.24 32.65
N ALA A 142 38.69 -32.05 31.63
CA ALA A 142 39.80 -32.97 31.34
C ALA A 142 40.94 -32.83 32.37
N PRO A 143 41.57 -33.94 32.80
CA PRO A 143 42.76 -33.91 33.67
C PRO A 143 44.00 -33.36 32.94
N ASP A 144 45.05 -32.98 33.69
CA ASP A 144 46.29 -32.38 33.16
C ASP A 144 46.99 -33.22 32.07
N ASP A 145 46.74 -34.54 32.02
CA ASP A 145 47.24 -35.46 30.98
C ASP A 145 46.15 -35.85 29.97
N ILE A 146 45.81 -34.92 29.08
CA ILE A 146 44.81 -35.04 28.01
C ILE A 146 45.10 -36.21 27.05
N LEU A 147 46.36 -36.65 26.93
CA LEU A 147 46.77 -37.72 26.01
C LEU A 147 46.44 -39.13 26.52
N SER A 148 46.18 -39.27 27.82
CA SER A 148 45.87 -40.57 28.45
C SER A 148 44.39 -40.94 28.44
N ASP A 149 43.51 -39.96 28.18
CA ASP A 149 42.05 -40.12 28.23
C ASP A 149 41.49 -40.57 26.88
N VAL A 150 41.58 -41.89 26.64
CA VAL A 150 41.06 -42.54 25.42
C VAL A 150 39.57 -42.21 25.15
N PRO A 151 38.66 -42.22 26.16
CA PRO A 151 37.28 -41.75 26.01
C PRO A 151 37.13 -40.32 25.49
N LEU A 152 38.01 -39.40 25.93
CA LEU A 152 38.00 -38.01 25.47
C LEU A 152 38.42 -37.91 24.00
N ILE A 153 39.43 -38.67 23.58
CA ILE A 153 39.92 -38.70 22.19
C ILE A 153 38.87 -39.31 21.26
N GLU A 154 38.25 -40.43 21.63
CA GLU A 154 37.17 -41.06 20.85
C GLU A 154 35.94 -40.14 20.76
N GLY A 155 35.61 -39.44 21.85
CA GLY A 155 34.53 -38.45 21.89
C GLY A 155 34.81 -37.25 20.97
N LEU A 156 36.04 -36.73 20.98
CA LEU A 156 36.48 -35.65 20.09
C LEU A 156 36.41 -36.04 18.62
N GLU A 157 36.82 -37.27 18.28
CA GLU A 157 36.78 -37.76 16.91
C GLU A 157 35.35 -38.00 16.42
N ALA A 158 34.46 -38.50 17.29
CA ALA A 158 33.03 -38.63 17.03
C ALA A 158 32.36 -37.27 16.81
N THR A 159 32.59 -36.29 17.70
CA THR A 159 32.05 -34.93 17.58
C THR A 159 32.55 -34.22 16.33
N LYS A 160 33.83 -34.40 15.99
CA LYS A 160 34.41 -33.84 14.75
C LYS A 160 33.77 -34.44 13.51
N LYS A 161 33.47 -35.74 13.53
CA LYS A 161 32.81 -36.43 12.42
C LYS A 161 31.37 -35.94 12.24
N THR A 162 30.56 -35.88 13.30
CA THR A 162 29.19 -35.36 13.23
C THR A 162 29.16 -33.88 12.83
N ALA A 163 30.07 -33.05 13.36
CA ALA A 163 30.18 -31.65 12.95
C ALA A 163 30.51 -31.50 11.45
N LYS A 164 31.33 -32.40 10.89
CA LYS A 164 31.64 -32.41 9.46
C LYS A 164 30.42 -32.82 8.62
N GLU A 165 29.70 -33.86 9.03
CA GLU A 165 28.47 -34.32 8.36
C GLU A 165 27.37 -33.24 8.38
N ILE A 166 27.20 -32.54 9.51
CA ILE A 166 26.25 -31.42 9.62
C ILE A 166 26.67 -30.26 8.70
N ASN A 167 27.95 -29.90 8.65
CA ASN A 167 28.44 -28.85 7.74
C ASN A 167 28.21 -29.20 6.26
N GLU A 168 28.43 -30.45 5.87
CA GLU A 168 28.13 -30.92 4.51
C GLU A 168 26.61 -30.84 4.21
N ALA A 169 25.75 -31.24 5.15
CA ALA A 169 24.30 -31.13 5.02
C ALA A 169 23.82 -29.67 4.93
N VAL A 170 24.42 -28.77 5.72
CA VAL A 170 24.14 -27.32 5.68
C VAL A 170 24.52 -26.71 4.33
N GLU A 171 25.66 -27.10 3.75
CA GLU A 171 26.05 -26.62 2.41
C GLU A 171 25.09 -27.08 1.32
N VAL A 172 24.64 -28.34 1.36
CA VAL A 172 23.59 -28.83 0.43
C VAL A 172 22.30 -28.04 0.62
N GLY A 173 21.88 -27.82 1.88
CA GLY A 173 20.71 -27.02 2.22
C GLY A 173 20.79 -25.59 1.68
N LYS A 174 21.96 -24.94 1.74
CA LYS A 174 22.18 -23.59 1.18
C LYS A 174 22.00 -23.55 -0.34
N VAL A 175 22.49 -24.56 -1.05
CA VAL A 175 22.31 -24.65 -2.51
C VAL A 175 20.83 -24.79 -2.85
N THR A 176 20.12 -25.71 -2.20
CA THR A 176 18.68 -25.89 -2.40
C THR A 176 17.88 -24.64 -2.02
N GLN A 177 18.25 -23.96 -0.93
CA GLN A 177 17.62 -22.70 -0.52
C GLN A 177 17.79 -21.62 -1.59
N LYS A 178 18.96 -21.53 -2.22
CA LYS A 178 19.21 -20.58 -3.31
C LYS A 178 18.38 -20.90 -4.56
N GLU A 179 18.20 -22.17 -4.89
CA GLU A 179 17.31 -22.57 -6.00
C GLU A 179 15.85 -22.22 -5.72
N VAL A 180 15.39 -22.45 -4.49
CA VAL A 180 14.03 -22.06 -4.06
C VAL A 180 13.88 -20.54 -4.11
N GLU A 181 14.88 -19.79 -3.66
CA GLU A 181 14.85 -18.32 -3.71
C GLU A 181 14.80 -17.81 -5.16
N ASN A 182 15.59 -18.37 -6.08
CA ASN A 182 15.52 -18.03 -7.50
C ASN A 182 14.14 -18.30 -8.10
N ALA A 183 13.46 -19.37 -7.66
CA ALA A 183 12.09 -19.66 -8.09
C ALA A 183 11.08 -18.65 -7.52
N ARG A 184 11.30 -18.13 -6.31
CA ARG A 184 10.49 -17.04 -5.72
C ARG A 184 10.69 -15.73 -6.48
N GLU A 185 11.94 -15.40 -6.83
CA GLU A 185 12.31 -14.20 -7.56
C GLU A 185 11.56 -14.04 -8.90
N ALA A 186 11.12 -15.13 -9.52
CA ALA A 186 10.29 -15.06 -10.73
C ALA A 186 8.96 -14.31 -10.52
N TYR A 187 8.41 -14.29 -9.30
CA TYR A 187 7.17 -13.58 -8.95
C TYR A 187 7.42 -12.15 -8.45
N ARG A 188 8.67 -11.75 -8.22
CA ARG A 188 9.03 -10.41 -7.73
C ARG A 188 8.44 -9.26 -8.58
N PRO A 189 8.36 -9.34 -9.93
CA PRO A 189 7.74 -8.28 -10.73
C PRO A 189 6.29 -7.99 -10.36
N GLN A 190 5.51 -9.00 -9.95
CA GLN A 190 4.14 -8.80 -9.48
C GLN A 190 4.12 -8.13 -8.10
N ALA A 191 4.96 -8.58 -7.18
CA ALA A 191 5.04 -8.02 -5.84
C ALA A 191 5.52 -6.55 -5.84
N ALA A 192 6.51 -6.23 -6.68
CA ALA A 192 7.02 -4.87 -6.86
C ALA A 192 5.93 -3.92 -7.41
N GLU A 193 5.10 -4.42 -8.32
CA GLU A 193 3.96 -3.66 -8.84
C GLU A 193 2.84 -3.51 -7.80
N GLY A 194 2.57 -4.52 -6.99
CA GLY A 194 1.65 -4.43 -5.85
C GLY A 194 2.10 -3.40 -4.82
N ALA A 195 3.38 -3.41 -4.45
CA ALA A 195 3.94 -2.41 -3.54
C ALA A 195 3.78 -1.00 -4.10
N MET A 196 4.14 -0.78 -5.37
CA MET A 196 3.93 0.50 -6.06
C MET A 196 2.47 0.97 -6.00
N LEU A 197 1.52 0.07 -6.29
CA LEU A 197 0.09 0.39 -6.24
C LEU A 197 -0.32 0.84 -4.84
N TYR A 198 0.10 0.14 -3.78
CA TYR A 198 -0.21 0.54 -2.41
C TYR A 198 0.35 1.93 -2.06
N PHE A 199 1.61 2.21 -2.42
CA PHE A 199 2.20 3.54 -2.20
C PHE A 199 1.58 4.63 -3.06
N LEU A 200 0.97 4.28 -4.19
CA LEU A 200 0.16 5.21 -4.97
C LEU A 200 -1.17 5.50 -4.24
N LEU A 201 -1.84 4.48 -3.69
CA LEU A 201 -3.09 4.64 -2.95
C LEU A 201 -2.93 5.48 -1.69
N THR A 202 -1.87 5.26 -0.93
CA THR A 202 -1.59 6.05 0.29
C THR A 202 -1.35 7.53 0.01
N LYS A 203 -0.92 7.89 -1.22
CA LYS A 203 -0.75 9.29 -1.63
C LYS A 203 -2.06 9.96 -2.07
N LEU A 204 -3.13 9.20 -2.32
CA LEU A 204 -4.42 9.78 -2.73
C LEU A 204 -5.05 10.64 -1.63
N CYS A 205 -4.72 10.40 -0.36
CA CYS A 205 -5.17 11.22 0.76
C CYS A 205 -4.75 12.69 0.65
N ALA A 206 -3.68 12.98 -0.11
CA ALA A 206 -3.23 14.34 -0.38
C ALA A 206 -4.14 15.09 -1.37
N ILE A 207 -4.91 14.37 -2.18
CA ILE A 207 -5.92 14.95 -3.07
C ILE A 207 -7.20 15.22 -2.29
N ASP A 208 -7.66 14.24 -1.53
CA ASP A 208 -8.87 14.33 -0.71
C ASP A 208 -8.71 13.49 0.56
N HIS A 209 -9.04 14.06 1.71
CA HIS A 209 -8.88 13.41 3.01
C HIS A 209 -9.73 12.14 3.16
N MET A 210 -10.76 11.96 2.33
CA MET A 210 -11.62 10.77 2.30
C MET A 210 -10.91 9.54 1.70
N TYR A 211 -9.81 9.73 0.96
CA TYR A 211 -9.10 8.64 0.30
C TYR A 211 -8.07 8.00 1.23
N GLN A 212 -8.55 7.17 2.14
CA GLN A 212 -7.73 6.42 3.07
C GLN A 212 -7.93 4.92 2.86
N TYR A 213 -6.82 4.21 2.71
CA TYR A 213 -6.81 2.78 2.46
C TYR A 213 -5.88 2.10 3.45
N SER A 214 -6.39 1.09 4.16
CA SER A 214 -5.56 0.29 5.05
C SER A 214 -4.71 -0.70 4.26
N LEU A 215 -3.58 -1.10 4.84
CA LEU A 215 -2.77 -2.17 4.28
C LEU A 215 -3.56 -3.49 4.23
N ASP A 216 -4.34 -3.79 5.26
CA ASP A 216 -5.13 -5.02 5.34
C ASP A 216 -6.16 -5.13 4.20
N SER A 217 -6.87 -4.03 3.90
CA SER A 217 -7.80 -4.01 2.75
C SER A 217 -7.05 -4.18 1.44
N PHE A 218 -5.88 -3.55 1.29
CA PHE A 218 -5.05 -3.73 0.10
C PHE A 218 -4.60 -5.18 -0.07
N VAL A 219 -4.10 -5.82 0.98
CA VAL A 219 -3.67 -7.23 0.96
C VAL A 219 -4.85 -8.16 0.62
N PHE A 220 -6.04 -7.89 1.16
CA PHE A 220 -7.24 -8.65 0.81
C PHE A 220 -7.58 -8.58 -0.69
N PHE A 221 -7.58 -7.38 -1.28
CA PHE A 221 -7.82 -7.24 -2.72
C PHE A 221 -6.65 -7.76 -3.58
N PHE A 222 -5.43 -7.72 -3.06
CA PHE A 222 -4.26 -8.33 -3.69
C PHE A 222 -4.41 -9.85 -3.78
N GLU A 223 -4.74 -10.53 -2.67
CA GLU A 223 -5.03 -11.98 -2.66
C GLU A 223 -6.20 -12.30 -3.59
N LYS A 224 -7.25 -11.49 -3.58
CA LYS A 224 -8.39 -11.65 -4.48
C LYS A 224 -8.00 -11.55 -5.96
N SER A 225 -7.06 -10.67 -6.30
CA SER A 225 -6.56 -10.55 -7.67
C SER A 225 -5.80 -11.80 -8.14
N ILE A 226 -5.07 -12.46 -7.24
CA ILE A 226 -4.38 -13.73 -7.53
C ILE A 226 -5.38 -14.83 -7.88
N VAL A 227 -6.46 -14.94 -7.08
CA VAL A 227 -7.54 -15.92 -7.28
C VAL A 227 -8.30 -15.66 -8.59
N ARG A 228 -8.52 -14.39 -8.95
CA ARG A 228 -9.21 -13.99 -10.19
C ARG A 228 -8.35 -14.15 -11.44
N ALA A 229 -7.03 -14.13 -11.30
CA ALA A 229 -6.12 -14.19 -12.45
C ALA A 229 -6.24 -15.52 -13.20
N GLU A 230 -6.29 -15.46 -14.52
CA GLU A 230 -6.35 -16.64 -15.39
C GLU A 230 -5.10 -17.51 -15.22
N LYS A 231 -5.31 -18.80 -14.93
CA LYS A 231 -4.24 -19.78 -14.79
C LYS A 231 -3.60 -20.06 -16.15
N LYS A 232 -2.27 -20.02 -16.20
CA LYS A 232 -1.47 -20.31 -17.40
C LYS A 232 -0.34 -21.26 -17.02
N ASP A 233 0.02 -22.16 -17.94
CA ASP A 233 1.03 -23.19 -17.70
C ASP A 233 2.46 -22.63 -17.71
N ASP A 234 2.71 -21.61 -18.56
CA ASP A 234 4.00 -20.92 -18.59
C ASP A 234 4.11 -19.88 -17.47
N LEU A 235 5.25 -19.89 -16.76
CA LEU A 235 5.49 -19.02 -15.62
C LEU A 235 5.50 -17.53 -16.00
N LEU A 236 6.11 -17.17 -17.12
CA LEU A 236 6.20 -15.76 -17.53
C LEU A 236 4.83 -15.23 -17.93
N ASP A 237 4.04 -16.03 -18.64
CA ASP A 237 2.68 -15.65 -19.00
C ASP A 237 1.73 -15.66 -17.79
N ARG A 238 1.94 -16.56 -16.81
CA ARG A 238 1.23 -16.54 -15.53
C ARG A 238 1.53 -15.26 -14.74
N VAL A 239 2.79 -14.84 -14.65
CA VAL A 239 3.18 -13.59 -13.99
C VAL A 239 2.57 -12.37 -14.68
N LYS A 240 2.49 -12.35 -16.02
CA LYS A 240 1.77 -11.28 -16.75
C LYS A 240 0.27 -11.28 -16.40
N SER A 241 -0.39 -12.44 -16.43
CA SER A 241 -1.81 -12.59 -16.07
C SER A 241 -2.10 -12.08 -14.65
N LEU A 242 -1.23 -12.45 -13.69
CA LEU A 242 -1.31 -12.00 -12.30
C LEU A 242 -1.21 -10.48 -12.17
N ARG A 243 -0.30 -9.84 -12.92
CA ARG A 243 -0.13 -8.38 -12.93
C ARG A 243 -1.31 -7.67 -13.56
N ASP A 244 -1.83 -8.17 -14.67
CA ASP A 244 -2.99 -7.58 -15.33
C ASP A 244 -4.25 -7.68 -14.45
N SER A 245 -4.44 -8.83 -13.79
CA SER A 245 -5.54 -9.01 -12.83
C SER A 245 -5.39 -8.13 -11.59
N LEU A 246 -4.16 -7.96 -11.10
CA LEU A 246 -3.86 -7.07 -9.98
C LEU A 246 -4.23 -5.61 -10.31
N ARG A 247 -3.78 -5.10 -11.45
CA ARG A 247 -4.06 -3.73 -11.89
C ARG A 247 -5.56 -3.46 -11.96
N ILE A 248 -6.31 -4.32 -12.66
CA ILE A 248 -7.75 -4.09 -12.84
C ILE A 248 -8.52 -4.28 -11.54
N THR A 249 -8.18 -5.27 -10.71
CA THR A 249 -8.87 -5.51 -9.44
C THR A 249 -8.70 -4.32 -8.48
N ILE A 250 -7.47 -3.84 -8.32
CA ILE A 250 -7.18 -2.69 -7.45
C ILE A 250 -7.78 -1.41 -8.06
N PHE A 251 -7.66 -1.22 -9.37
CA PHE A 251 -8.24 -0.05 -10.03
C PHE A 251 -9.76 0.02 -9.85
N THR A 252 -10.49 -1.06 -10.13
CA THR A 252 -11.96 -1.08 -9.99
C THR A 252 -12.39 -0.85 -8.55
N TRP A 253 -11.71 -1.49 -7.59
CA TRP A 253 -11.99 -1.29 -6.16
C TRP A 253 -11.84 0.19 -5.77
N VAL A 254 -10.73 0.82 -6.16
CA VAL A 254 -10.41 2.20 -5.79
C VAL A 254 -11.29 3.20 -6.55
N ALA A 255 -11.48 2.98 -7.86
CA ALA A 255 -12.27 3.86 -8.72
C ALA A 255 -13.72 4.01 -8.25
N ARG A 256 -14.31 2.96 -7.65
CA ARG A 256 -15.66 3.01 -7.05
C ARG A 256 -15.75 3.94 -5.84
N GLY A 257 -14.64 4.17 -5.13
CA GLY A 257 -14.56 5.12 -4.02
C GLY A 257 -14.09 6.53 -4.42
N LEU A 258 -13.62 6.72 -5.66
CA LEU A 258 -13.12 8.01 -6.14
C LEU A 258 -14.24 8.87 -6.75
N PHE A 259 -14.11 10.19 -6.60
CA PHE A 259 -14.93 11.13 -7.36
C PHE A 259 -14.55 11.07 -8.84
N GLU A 260 -15.53 11.31 -9.72
CA GLU A 260 -15.35 11.23 -11.17
C GLU A 260 -14.16 12.05 -11.68
N ARG A 261 -14.01 13.29 -11.15
CA ARG A 261 -12.89 14.19 -11.48
C ARG A 261 -11.50 13.64 -11.10
N HIS A 262 -11.43 12.72 -10.14
CA HIS A 262 -10.16 12.17 -9.63
C HIS A 262 -9.80 10.82 -10.26
N LYS A 263 -10.76 10.11 -10.88
CA LYS A 263 -10.50 8.83 -11.56
C LYS A 263 -9.44 8.95 -12.64
N LEU A 264 -9.52 9.98 -13.48
CA LEU A 264 -8.54 10.20 -14.55
C LEU A 264 -7.14 10.54 -13.99
N ILE A 265 -7.07 11.25 -12.86
CA ILE A 265 -5.80 11.57 -12.18
C ILE A 265 -5.15 10.27 -11.70
N PHE A 266 -5.91 9.40 -11.05
CA PHE A 266 -5.41 8.12 -10.57
C PHE A 266 -4.93 7.22 -11.72
N LEU A 267 -5.69 7.13 -12.81
CA LEU A 267 -5.28 6.40 -14.01
C LEU A 267 -4.00 6.95 -14.64
N ALA A 268 -3.89 8.27 -14.74
CA ALA A 268 -2.70 8.91 -15.28
C ALA A 268 -1.47 8.62 -14.41
N GLN A 269 -1.61 8.73 -13.09
CA GLN A 269 -0.52 8.40 -12.16
C GLN A 269 -0.13 6.91 -12.25
N LEU A 270 -1.10 6.01 -12.35
CA LEU A 270 -0.84 4.58 -12.57
C LEU A 270 0.00 4.37 -13.83
N LEU A 271 -0.47 4.90 -14.96
CA LEU A 271 0.22 4.76 -16.25
C LEU A 271 1.64 5.33 -16.22
N PHE A 272 1.82 6.56 -15.74
CA PHE A 272 3.15 7.17 -15.73
C PHE A 272 4.12 6.45 -14.78
N ASN A 273 3.66 5.91 -13.65
CA ASN A 273 4.50 5.10 -12.78
C ASN A 273 4.91 3.77 -13.44
N LEU A 274 4.00 3.13 -14.19
CA LEU A 274 4.30 1.93 -14.97
C LEU A 274 5.31 2.22 -16.09
N MET A 275 5.15 3.34 -16.80
CA MET A 275 6.10 3.77 -17.83
C MET A 275 7.47 4.09 -17.27
N LYS A 276 7.53 4.82 -16.14
CA LYS A 276 8.79 5.16 -15.46
C LYS A 276 9.58 3.91 -15.05
N ARG A 277 8.89 2.82 -14.73
CA ARG A 277 9.50 1.52 -14.39
C ARG A 277 9.85 0.67 -15.62
N GLY A 278 9.56 1.15 -16.84
CA GLY A 278 9.78 0.40 -18.08
C GLY A 278 8.86 -0.81 -18.24
N VAL A 279 7.74 -0.85 -17.51
CA VAL A 279 6.76 -1.94 -17.61
C VAL A 279 5.89 -1.81 -18.86
N VAL A 280 5.56 -0.56 -19.21
CA VAL A 280 4.66 -0.21 -20.32
C VAL A 280 5.34 0.88 -21.16
N GLY A 281 5.04 0.92 -22.45
CA GLY A 281 5.49 1.97 -23.36
C GLY A 281 6.91 1.77 -23.89
N ASP A 282 7.39 0.52 -23.97
CA ASP A 282 8.60 0.10 -24.70
C ASP A 282 9.88 0.91 -24.43
N GLY A 283 10.02 1.49 -23.23
CA GLY A 283 11.18 2.30 -22.85
C GLY A 283 11.15 3.75 -23.36
N ASP A 284 10.04 4.22 -23.92
CA ASP A 284 9.83 5.60 -24.40
C ASP A 284 9.71 6.64 -23.25
N TRP A 285 10.13 6.31 -22.03
CA TRP A 285 10.08 7.24 -20.91
C TRP A 285 11.17 8.30 -21.02
N ASN A 286 10.76 9.56 -21.15
CA ASN A 286 11.64 10.72 -21.07
C ASN A 286 11.21 11.64 -19.92
N GLU A 287 12.07 11.76 -18.90
CA GLU A 287 11.79 12.57 -17.71
C GLU A 287 11.64 14.06 -18.05
N ALA A 288 12.41 14.60 -19.01
CA ALA A 288 12.29 16.00 -19.42
C ALA A 288 10.94 16.27 -20.09
N GLN A 289 10.48 15.37 -20.95
CA GLN A 289 9.16 15.43 -21.58
C GLN A 289 8.02 15.32 -20.55
N PHE A 290 8.18 14.46 -19.53
CA PHE A 290 7.21 14.36 -18.43
C PHE A 290 7.15 15.62 -17.58
N GLN A 291 8.31 16.19 -17.19
CA GLN A 291 8.37 17.45 -16.46
C GLN A 291 7.77 18.61 -17.26
N PHE A 292 7.97 18.62 -18.59
CA PHE A 292 7.32 19.58 -19.47
C PHE A 292 5.80 19.44 -19.43
N LEU A 293 5.26 18.23 -19.54
CA LEU A 293 3.82 18.00 -19.46
C LEU A 293 3.21 18.53 -18.15
N MET A 294 3.90 18.27 -17.03
CA MET A 294 3.45 18.65 -15.69
C MET A 294 3.52 20.16 -15.45
N ARG A 295 4.62 20.82 -15.84
CA ARG A 295 4.85 22.24 -15.57
C ARG A 295 4.22 23.16 -16.63
N ALA A 296 4.08 22.68 -17.86
CA ALA A 296 3.67 23.43 -19.03
C ALA A 296 4.34 24.82 -19.11
N PRO A 297 5.68 24.88 -19.19
CA PRO A 297 6.41 26.13 -19.16
C PRO A 297 6.06 27.01 -20.38
N THR A 298 5.97 28.32 -20.16
CA THR A 298 5.78 29.31 -21.23
C THR A 298 6.99 30.22 -21.28
N LYS A 299 7.56 30.41 -22.46
CA LYS A 299 8.69 31.30 -22.69
C LYS A 299 8.23 32.67 -23.19
N LEU A 300 8.88 33.72 -22.71
CA LEU A 300 8.81 35.06 -23.32
C LEU A 300 9.81 35.08 -24.48
N THR A 301 9.30 34.89 -25.69
CA THR A 301 10.08 34.88 -26.95
C THR A 301 9.76 36.09 -27.82
N ASP A 302 10.41 36.14 -28.98
CA ASP A 302 10.09 37.06 -30.07
C ASP A 302 8.57 37.08 -30.37
N PRO A 303 8.04 38.23 -30.82
CA PRO A 303 6.62 38.41 -31.07
C PRO A 303 6.06 37.31 -31.97
N ASN A 304 4.90 36.80 -31.59
CA ASN A 304 4.24 35.70 -32.27
C ASN A 304 4.02 36.03 -33.77
N PRO A 305 4.61 35.28 -34.70
CA PRO A 305 4.46 35.50 -36.13
C PRO A 305 3.09 35.05 -36.68
N LEU A 306 2.29 34.33 -35.88
CA LEU A 306 1.01 33.72 -36.26
C LEU A 306 -0.17 34.47 -35.65
N SER A 307 -0.88 35.25 -36.47
CA SER A 307 -2.00 36.09 -36.02
C SER A 307 -3.21 35.32 -35.46
N TRP A 308 -3.33 34.01 -35.76
CA TRP A 308 -4.43 33.16 -35.30
C TRP A 308 -4.10 32.40 -34.01
N LEU A 309 -2.83 32.30 -33.64
CA LEU A 309 -2.38 31.59 -32.45
C LEU A 309 -2.30 32.56 -31.26
N PRO A 310 -2.78 32.20 -30.06
CA PRO A 310 -2.57 33.03 -28.88
C PRO A 310 -1.08 33.15 -28.50
N GLU A 311 -0.66 34.30 -27.96
CA GLU A 311 0.73 34.49 -27.49
C GLU A 311 1.15 33.49 -26.42
N SER A 312 0.23 33.09 -25.53
CA SER A 312 0.48 32.07 -24.52
C SER A 312 0.76 30.68 -25.11
N ALA A 313 0.06 30.32 -26.18
CA ALA A 313 0.29 29.07 -26.91
C ALA A 313 1.62 29.14 -27.67
N TRP A 314 1.94 30.29 -28.29
CA TRP A 314 3.23 30.50 -28.94
C TRP A 314 4.42 30.39 -27.98
N GLY A 315 4.30 30.99 -26.79
CA GLY A 315 5.32 30.88 -25.74
C GLY A 315 5.49 29.44 -25.24
N SER A 316 4.40 28.67 -25.18
CA SER A 316 4.43 27.24 -24.80
C SER A 316 5.08 26.38 -25.89
N VAL A 317 4.74 26.64 -27.15
CA VAL A 317 5.34 25.98 -28.32
C VAL A 317 6.83 26.31 -28.45
N SER A 318 7.21 27.55 -28.13
CA SER A 318 8.62 27.96 -28.11
C SER A 318 9.41 27.23 -27.03
N ALA A 319 8.82 26.99 -25.86
CA ALA A 319 9.42 26.16 -24.82
C ALA A 319 9.47 24.67 -25.24
N LEU A 320 8.45 24.18 -25.94
CA LEU A 320 8.44 22.81 -26.47
C LEU A 320 9.60 22.57 -27.44
N ALA A 321 9.93 23.56 -28.28
CA ALA A 321 11.02 23.44 -29.24
C ALA A 321 12.42 23.32 -28.62
N GLU A 322 12.58 23.59 -27.31
CA GLU A 322 13.84 23.35 -26.60
C GLU A 322 14.04 21.87 -26.22
N LEU A 323 12.97 21.06 -26.25
CA LEU A 323 13.08 19.63 -26.04
C LEU A 323 13.68 18.94 -27.26
N ASP A 324 14.49 17.91 -26.98
CA ASP A 324 14.93 16.95 -27.98
C ASP A 324 13.69 16.36 -28.69
N ASP A 325 13.81 16.15 -30.00
CA ASP A 325 12.75 15.80 -30.97
C ASP A 325 11.86 16.96 -31.46
N PHE A 326 11.81 18.11 -30.79
CA PHE A 326 10.88 19.20 -31.14
C PHE A 326 11.53 20.47 -31.73
N GLY A 327 12.84 20.48 -31.93
CA GLY A 327 13.59 21.68 -32.38
C GLY A 327 13.09 22.35 -33.67
N LYS A 328 12.48 21.59 -34.59
CA LYS A 328 11.90 22.12 -35.85
C LYS A 328 10.44 22.53 -35.75
N PHE A 329 9.80 22.30 -34.60
CA PHE A 329 8.35 22.44 -34.48
C PHE A 329 7.89 23.89 -34.67
N THR A 330 8.61 24.86 -34.11
CA THR A 330 8.32 26.30 -34.29
C THR A 330 8.48 26.77 -35.73
N SER A 331 9.53 26.33 -36.44
CA SER A 331 9.74 26.69 -37.86
C SER A 331 8.66 26.09 -38.75
N ASP A 332 8.34 24.82 -38.55
CA ASP A 332 7.35 24.10 -39.35
C ASP A 332 5.93 24.63 -39.12
N LEU A 333 5.63 25.06 -37.88
CA LEU A 333 4.37 25.70 -37.53
C LEU A 333 4.17 27.03 -38.27
N VAL A 334 5.25 27.77 -38.52
CA VAL A 334 5.22 29.02 -39.31
C VAL A 334 5.15 28.73 -40.80
N GLU A 335 5.94 27.77 -41.30
CA GLU A 335 5.98 27.41 -42.73
C GLU A 335 4.63 26.86 -43.21
N ALA A 336 4.00 25.97 -42.43
CA ALA A 336 2.72 25.34 -42.77
C ALA A 336 1.54 25.89 -41.96
N ALA A 337 1.58 27.18 -41.60
CA ALA A 337 0.56 27.85 -40.78
C ALA A 337 -0.91 27.56 -41.17
N PRO A 338 -1.32 27.51 -42.47
CA PRO A 338 -2.70 27.21 -42.83
C PRO A 338 -3.16 25.82 -42.39
N ARG A 339 -2.30 24.80 -42.51
CA ARG A 339 -2.63 23.41 -42.15
C ARG A 339 -2.70 23.23 -40.63
N PHE A 340 -1.78 23.85 -39.90
CA PHE A 340 -1.82 23.84 -38.43
C PHE A 340 -3.00 24.63 -37.89
N ARG A 341 -3.44 25.69 -38.57
CA ARG A 341 -4.66 26.42 -38.22
C ARG A 341 -5.91 25.55 -38.42
N GLU A 342 -5.96 24.75 -39.47
CA GLU A 342 -7.06 23.78 -39.69
C GLU A 342 -7.11 22.76 -38.54
N TRP A 343 -5.96 22.14 -38.21
CA TRP A 343 -5.85 21.23 -37.07
C TRP A 343 -6.24 21.92 -35.74
N PHE A 344 -5.73 23.13 -35.48
CA PHE A 344 -6.05 23.90 -34.27
C PHE A 344 -7.55 24.21 -34.15
N ASN A 345 -8.23 24.47 -35.27
CA ASN A 345 -9.66 24.76 -35.31
C ASN A 345 -10.55 23.50 -35.31
N SER A 346 -9.97 22.30 -35.42
CA SER A 346 -10.73 21.06 -35.32
C SER A 346 -11.43 20.95 -33.95
N ILE A 347 -12.57 20.25 -33.94
CA ILE A 347 -13.33 19.94 -32.73
C ILE A 347 -12.58 18.91 -31.88
N SER A 348 -11.89 17.97 -32.51
CA SER A 348 -11.18 16.86 -31.87
C SER A 348 -9.75 16.70 -32.43
N PRO A 349 -8.89 17.71 -32.27
CA PRO A 349 -7.52 17.73 -32.82
C PRO A 349 -6.66 16.58 -32.30
N GLU A 350 -6.94 16.07 -31.09
CA GLU A 350 -6.22 14.94 -30.50
C GLU A 350 -6.36 13.63 -31.32
N ASN A 351 -7.45 13.49 -32.08
CA ASN A 351 -7.71 12.33 -32.95
C ASN A 351 -7.18 12.53 -34.37
N GLU A 352 -6.86 13.76 -34.76
CA GLU A 352 -6.38 14.09 -36.09
C GLU A 352 -4.87 13.99 -36.17
N LYS A 353 -4.37 13.69 -37.38
CA LYS A 353 -2.94 13.67 -37.66
C LYS A 353 -2.42 15.10 -37.74
N LEU A 354 -1.26 15.34 -37.12
CA LEU A 354 -0.59 16.62 -37.28
C LEU A 354 -0.07 16.78 -38.73
N PRO A 355 0.00 18.01 -39.26
CA PRO A 355 0.58 18.28 -40.57
C PRO A 355 2.05 17.88 -40.69
N LEU A 356 2.52 17.71 -41.94
CA LEU A 356 3.92 17.43 -42.28
C LEU A 356 4.43 16.12 -41.63
N ASP A 357 5.71 16.08 -41.27
CA ASP A 357 6.37 14.92 -40.65
C ASP A 357 5.86 14.64 -39.23
N TRP A 358 5.17 15.61 -38.62
CA TRP A 358 4.54 15.47 -37.29
C TRP A 358 3.38 14.47 -37.28
N ALA A 359 2.87 14.04 -38.44
CA ALA A 359 1.94 12.91 -38.55
C ALA A 359 2.53 11.62 -37.94
N GLY A 360 3.87 11.49 -37.86
CA GLY A 360 4.54 10.38 -37.20
C GLY A 360 4.29 10.31 -35.68
N LEU A 361 3.88 11.42 -35.04
CA LEU A 361 3.55 11.47 -33.61
C LEU A 361 2.34 10.61 -33.24
N ASP A 362 1.51 10.17 -34.18
CA ASP A 362 0.46 9.17 -33.93
C ASP A 362 1.03 7.85 -33.40
N ARG A 363 2.27 7.50 -33.76
CA ARG A 363 2.98 6.33 -33.21
C ARG A 363 3.63 6.60 -31.86
N LYS A 364 3.74 7.88 -31.47
CA LYS A 364 4.35 8.35 -30.20
C LYS A 364 3.32 9.20 -29.44
N PRO A 365 2.25 8.58 -28.91
CA PRO A 365 1.12 9.32 -28.37
C PRO A 365 1.48 10.18 -27.13
N PHE A 366 2.52 9.80 -26.38
CA PHE A 366 3.07 10.63 -25.30
C PHE A 366 3.61 11.97 -25.82
N GLN A 367 4.40 11.96 -26.90
CA GLN A 367 4.94 13.15 -27.54
C GLN A 367 3.83 13.99 -28.21
N LYS A 368 2.85 13.34 -28.85
CA LYS A 368 1.65 14.00 -29.39
C LYS A 368 0.90 14.81 -28.33
N MET A 369 0.80 14.27 -27.12
CA MET A 369 0.13 14.91 -25.99
C MET A 369 0.83 16.20 -25.54
N LEU A 370 2.16 16.31 -25.67
CA LEU A 370 2.90 17.56 -25.40
C LEU A 370 2.49 18.67 -26.37
N VAL A 371 2.26 18.33 -27.64
CA VAL A 371 1.79 19.27 -28.65
C VAL A 371 0.37 19.74 -28.34
N VAL A 372 -0.53 18.82 -27.99
CA VAL A 372 -1.90 19.15 -27.55
C VAL A 372 -1.86 20.04 -26.31
N ARG A 373 -0.96 19.77 -25.35
CA ARG A 373 -0.79 20.59 -24.14
C ARG A 373 -0.42 22.05 -24.46
N CYS A 374 0.36 22.29 -25.51
CA CYS A 374 0.78 23.62 -25.93
C CYS A 374 -0.29 24.36 -26.75
N LEU A 375 -0.91 23.67 -27.71
CA LEU A 375 -1.82 24.28 -28.69
C LEU A 375 -3.29 24.24 -28.25
N ARG A 376 -3.76 23.13 -27.68
CA ARG A 376 -5.17 22.89 -27.32
C ARG A 376 -5.30 22.29 -25.91
N PRO A 377 -4.92 23.05 -24.86
CA PRO A 377 -4.96 22.56 -23.48
C PRO A 377 -6.38 22.17 -23.00
N ASP A 378 -7.42 22.69 -23.64
CA ASP A 378 -8.82 22.33 -23.40
C ASP A 378 -9.14 20.86 -23.75
N ARG A 379 -8.39 20.27 -24.69
CA ARG A 379 -8.54 18.86 -25.11
C ARG A 379 -7.63 17.90 -24.35
N MET A 380 -6.92 18.38 -23.34
CA MET A 380 -5.94 17.59 -22.60
C MET A 380 -6.55 16.34 -21.94
N ASN A 381 -7.77 16.44 -21.41
CA ASN A 381 -8.46 15.28 -20.81
C ASN A 381 -8.72 14.19 -21.85
N ALA A 382 -9.21 14.56 -23.05
CA ALA A 382 -9.47 13.62 -24.13
C ALA A 382 -8.15 12.99 -24.65
N ALA A 383 -7.10 13.79 -24.83
CA ALA A 383 -5.79 13.31 -25.23
C ALA A 383 -5.20 12.32 -24.21
N LEU A 384 -5.33 12.61 -22.92
CA LEU A 384 -4.89 11.74 -21.84
C LEU A 384 -5.69 10.43 -21.79
N THR A 385 -7.01 10.50 -21.95
CA THR A 385 -7.87 9.31 -22.03
C THR A 385 -7.49 8.41 -23.22
N ASN A 386 -7.28 8.99 -24.40
CA ASN A 386 -6.83 8.27 -25.57
C ASN A 386 -5.46 7.63 -25.36
N PHE A 387 -4.53 8.37 -24.77
CA PHE A 387 -3.20 7.87 -24.45
C PHE A 387 -3.27 6.67 -23.50
N ILE A 388 -4.04 6.77 -22.42
CA ILE A 388 -4.26 5.67 -21.47
C ILE A 388 -4.86 4.46 -22.18
N ARG A 389 -5.89 4.68 -23.01
CA ARG A 389 -6.56 3.62 -23.77
C ARG A 389 -5.63 2.88 -24.72
N SER A 390 -4.68 3.58 -25.35
CA SER A 390 -3.73 2.99 -26.30
C SER A 390 -2.52 2.33 -25.64
N THR A 391 -2.08 2.85 -24.49
CA THR A 391 -0.78 2.48 -23.89
C THR A 391 -0.93 1.41 -22.83
N LEU A 392 -2.00 1.41 -22.03
CA LEU A 392 -2.26 0.31 -21.09
C LEU A 392 -2.72 -0.96 -21.82
N PRO A 393 -2.23 -2.15 -21.44
CA PRO A 393 -2.84 -3.41 -21.85
C PRO A 393 -4.32 -3.44 -21.45
N ASN A 394 -5.21 -3.70 -22.41
CA ASN A 394 -6.67 -3.60 -22.21
C ASN A 394 -7.14 -2.24 -21.67
N GLY A 395 -6.51 -1.14 -22.09
CA GLY A 395 -6.80 0.23 -21.62
C GLY A 395 -8.27 0.66 -21.69
N ALA A 396 -9.06 0.11 -22.61
CA ALA A 396 -10.50 0.36 -22.68
C ALA A 396 -11.23 -0.05 -21.39
N ALA A 397 -10.85 -1.19 -20.78
CA ALA A 397 -11.44 -1.65 -19.53
C ALA A 397 -11.21 -0.69 -18.35
N TYR A 398 -10.10 0.06 -18.36
CA TYR A 398 -9.78 1.05 -17.34
C TYR A 398 -10.54 2.36 -17.54
N VAL A 399 -10.63 2.82 -18.78
CA VAL A 399 -11.32 4.06 -19.13
C VAL A 399 -12.83 3.92 -18.97
N ASP A 400 -13.38 2.81 -19.46
CA ASP A 400 -14.82 2.56 -19.44
C ASP A 400 -15.26 2.02 -18.06
N CYS A 401 -14.44 1.18 -17.41
CA CYS A 401 -14.67 0.65 -16.06
C CYS A 401 -16.13 0.18 -15.84
N ASP A 402 -16.85 0.81 -14.91
CA ASP A 402 -18.24 0.49 -14.56
C ASP A 402 -19.27 1.24 -15.41
N SER A 403 -18.87 1.93 -16.50
CA SER A 403 -19.80 2.75 -17.31
C SER A 403 -20.94 1.95 -17.95
N THR A 404 -20.80 0.63 -18.03
CA THR A 404 -21.80 -0.29 -18.59
C THR A 404 -22.70 -0.92 -17.53
N LEU A 405 -22.41 -0.74 -16.24
CA LEU A 405 -23.13 -1.35 -15.12
C LEU A 405 -24.14 -0.37 -14.51
N ASN A 406 -25.25 -0.89 -14.01
CA ASN A 406 -26.19 -0.10 -13.20
C ASN A 406 -25.79 -0.08 -11.71
N SER A 407 -26.43 0.77 -10.90
CA SER A 407 -26.11 0.93 -9.47
C SER A 407 -26.26 -0.36 -8.67
N VAL A 408 -27.27 -1.17 -8.98
CA VAL A 408 -27.54 -2.45 -8.31
C VAL A 408 -26.47 -3.48 -8.63
N GLU A 409 -26.04 -3.58 -9.89
CA GLU A 409 -24.97 -4.48 -10.32
C GLU A 409 -23.63 -4.13 -9.68
N ILE A 410 -23.29 -2.83 -9.62
CA ILE A 410 -22.08 -2.37 -8.92
C ILE A 410 -22.17 -2.76 -7.44
N LEU A 411 -23.32 -2.55 -6.81
CA LEU A 411 -23.53 -2.89 -5.42
C LEU A 411 -23.44 -4.42 -5.18
N GLU A 412 -23.94 -5.24 -6.10
CA GLU A 412 -23.85 -6.70 -6.00
C GLU A 412 -22.39 -7.16 -6.08
N GLN A 413 -21.62 -6.58 -7.00
CA GLN A 413 -20.20 -6.87 -7.10
C GLN A 413 -19.42 -6.38 -5.86
N CYS A 414 -19.75 -5.20 -5.32
CA CYS A 414 -19.16 -4.71 -4.09
C CYS A 414 -19.50 -5.61 -2.88
N LEU A 415 -20.72 -6.15 -2.82
CA LEU A 415 -21.13 -7.07 -1.76
C LEU A 415 -20.36 -8.39 -1.85
N LEU A 416 -20.20 -8.96 -3.06
CA LEU A 416 -19.37 -10.14 -3.31
C LEU A 416 -17.88 -9.89 -2.98
N ASP A 417 -17.47 -8.63 -3.00
CA ASP A 417 -16.12 -8.17 -2.66
C ASP A 417 -15.95 -7.78 -1.19
N SER A 418 -17.04 -7.70 -0.44
CA SER A 418 -17.03 -7.34 0.97
C SER A 418 -16.98 -8.57 1.89
N THR A 419 -16.62 -8.33 3.15
CA THR A 419 -16.72 -9.32 4.22
C THR A 419 -17.50 -8.72 5.38
N PRO A 420 -18.09 -9.52 6.28
CA PRO A 420 -18.77 -9.00 7.47
C PRO A 420 -17.85 -8.17 8.40
N LYS A 421 -16.52 -8.29 8.24
CA LYS A 421 -15.53 -7.53 9.00
C LYS A 421 -15.15 -6.20 8.34
N THR A 422 -15.47 -6.01 7.07
CA THR A 422 -15.12 -4.81 6.29
C THR A 422 -16.39 -4.02 5.95
N PRO A 423 -16.68 -2.92 6.66
CA PRO A 423 -17.88 -2.13 6.39
C PRO A 423 -17.81 -1.48 5.00
N ILE A 424 -18.98 -1.33 4.36
CA ILE A 424 -19.11 -0.64 3.07
C ILE A 424 -19.56 0.80 3.33
N TYR A 425 -18.79 1.76 2.84
CA TYR A 425 -19.09 3.18 2.93
C TYR A 425 -19.73 3.70 1.64
N PHE A 426 -20.84 4.42 1.78
CA PHE A 426 -21.50 5.12 0.67
C PHE A 426 -21.23 6.62 0.75
N ILE A 427 -20.55 7.16 -0.27
CA ILE A 427 -20.35 8.60 -0.41
C ILE A 427 -21.47 9.12 -1.32
N LEU A 428 -22.45 9.79 -0.71
CA LEU A 428 -23.61 10.30 -1.43
C LEU A 428 -23.33 11.69 -2.00
N SER A 429 -23.55 11.84 -3.30
CA SER A 429 -23.68 13.15 -3.93
C SER A 429 -25.05 13.76 -3.62
N PRO A 430 -25.19 15.09 -3.67
CA PRO A 430 -26.48 15.74 -3.46
C PRO A 430 -27.57 15.16 -4.38
N GLY A 431 -28.66 14.66 -3.79
CA GLY A 431 -29.79 14.08 -4.52
C GLY A 431 -29.67 12.58 -4.84
N ALA A 432 -28.54 11.93 -4.56
CA ALA A 432 -28.40 10.48 -4.68
C ALA A 432 -29.05 9.75 -3.49
N ASN A 433 -29.79 8.67 -3.77
CA ASN A 433 -30.38 7.81 -2.74
C ASN A 433 -30.14 6.33 -3.08
N VAL A 434 -29.29 5.68 -2.29
CA VAL A 434 -28.93 4.26 -2.44
C VAL A 434 -29.80 3.32 -1.60
N VAL A 435 -30.67 3.86 -0.74
CA VAL A 435 -31.46 3.05 0.20
C VAL A 435 -32.47 2.15 -0.54
N ALA A 436 -33.04 2.63 -1.65
CA ALA A 436 -33.98 1.84 -2.44
C ALA A 436 -33.29 0.61 -3.07
N ASP A 437 -32.09 0.81 -3.61
CA ASP A 437 -31.28 -0.26 -4.21
C ASP A 437 -30.84 -1.27 -3.14
N LEU A 438 -30.48 -0.80 -1.94
CA LEU A 438 -30.16 -1.64 -0.78
C LEU A 438 -31.36 -2.43 -0.26
N ASP A 439 -32.55 -1.81 -0.19
CA ASP A 439 -33.79 -2.49 0.21
C ASP A 439 -34.13 -3.64 -0.78
N ALA A 440 -33.96 -3.39 -2.08
CA ALA A 440 -34.13 -4.41 -3.12
C ALA A 440 -33.11 -5.54 -2.99
N MET A 441 -31.85 -5.20 -2.73
CA MET A 441 -30.78 -6.16 -2.52
C MET A 441 -30.96 -7.01 -1.26
N ALA A 442 -31.33 -6.39 -0.14
CA ALA A 442 -31.60 -7.10 1.10
C ALA A 442 -32.74 -8.11 0.92
N SER A 443 -33.81 -7.69 0.23
CA SER A 443 -34.93 -8.57 -0.12
C SER A 443 -34.49 -9.74 -1.00
N LYS A 444 -33.64 -9.50 -2.01
CA LYS A 444 -33.06 -10.54 -2.88
C LYS A 444 -32.21 -11.55 -2.10
N ASN A 445 -31.52 -11.12 -1.04
CA ASN A 445 -30.72 -11.97 -0.16
C ASN A 445 -31.51 -12.62 0.99
N GLY A 446 -32.85 -12.53 0.97
CA GLY A 446 -33.72 -13.17 1.97
C GLY A 446 -33.78 -12.46 3.31
N LEU A 447 -33.32 -11.20 3.39
CA LEU A 447 -33.37 -10.40 4.61
C LEU A 447 -34.69 -9.64 4.71
N GLN A 448 -35.24 -9.58 5.93
CA GLN A 448 -36.51 -8.94 6.22
C GLN A 448 -36.28 -7.63 6.98
N LYS A 449 -36.86 -6.54 6.45
CA LYS A 449 -36.79 -5.21 7.04
C LYS A 449 -37.40 -5.20 8.45
N GLY A 450 -36.65 -4.70 9.42
CA GLY A 450 -37.01 -4.66 10.84
C GLY A 450 -36.72 -5.94 11.63
N VAL A 451 -36.33 -7.04 10.98
CA VAL A 451 -35.98 -8.31 11.66
C VAL A 451 -34.49 -8.60 11.48
N SER A 452 -34.06 -8.87 10.24
CA SER A 452 -32.68 -9.20 9.88
C SER A 452 -32.01 -8.10 9.03
N TYR A 453 -32.73 -7.04 8.70
CA TYR A 453 -32.23 -5.86 8.02
C TYR A 453 -32.72 -4.59 8.72
N HIS A 454 -31.77 -3.81 9.24
CA HIS A 454 -32.02 -2.62 10.07
C HIS A 454 -31.52 -1.38 9.35
N ASN A 455 -32.38 -0.38 9.21
CA ASN A 455 -32.02 0.91 8.61
C ASN A 455 -32.22 2.00 9.66
N VAL A 456 -31.11 2.57 10.13
CA VAL A 456 -31.08 3.59 11.18
C VAL A 456 -30.57 4.89 10.60
N SER A 457 -31.30 5.98 10.79
CA SER A 457 -30.84 7.32 10.42
C SER A 457 -30.25 8.02 11.63
N MET A 458 -28.96 8.34 11.57
CA MET A 458 -28.23 8.96 12.67
C MET A 458 -28.76 10.38 12.93
N GLY A 459 -28.94 10.70 14.21
CA GLY A 459 -29.53 11.94 14.72
C GLY A 459 -29.53 11.94 16.25
N GLN A 460 -30.15 12.94 16.86
CA GLN A 460 -30.16 13.06 18.31
C GLN A 460 -30.83 11.84 18.99
N GLY A 461 -30.08 11.15 19.86
CA GLY A 461 -30.55 9.98 20.62
C GLY A 461 -30.61 8.66 19.84
N GLN A 462 -30.14 8.63 18.59
CA GLN A 462 -30.12 7.43 17.75
C GLN A 462 -28.84 6.58 17.92
N ASP A 463 -27.83 7.11 18.62
CA ASP A 463 -26.59 6.44 19.01
C ASP A 463 -26.85 5.15 19.79
N ILE A 464 -27.74 5.18 20.78
CA ILE A 464 -28.08 4.01 21.60
C ILE A 464 -28.77 2.92 20.76
N VAL A 465 -29.68 3.33 19.88
CA VAL A 465 -30.41 2.41 18.99
C VAL A 465 -29.45 1.78 17.98
N ALA A 466 -28.58 2.59 17.37
CA ALA A 466 -27.57 2.12 16.43
C ALA A 466 -26.63 1.08 17.08
N MET A 467 -26.12 1.35 18.29
CA MET A 467 -25.27 0.39 19.02
C MET A 467 -25.99 -0.91 19.33
N SER A 468 -27.24 -0.85 19.81
CA SER A 468 -28.03 -2.06 20.09
C SER A 468 -28.31 -2.88 18.83
N CYS A 469 -28.63 -2.22 17.71
CA CYS A 469 -28.79 -2.87 16.42
C CYS A 469 -27.50 -3.52 15.94
N LEU A 470 -26.36 -2.84 16.08
CA LEU A 470 -25.04 -3.38 15.71
C LEU A 470 -24.64 -4.59 16.55
N GLU A 471 -24.84 -4.56 17.86
CA GLU A 471 -24.57 -5.72 18.74
C GLU A 471 -25.44 -6.93 18.36
N THR A 472 -26.72 -6.69 18.09
CA THR A 472 -27.64 -7.73 17.65
C THR A 472 -27.24 -8.28 16.29
N ALA A 473 -26.86 -7.41 15.36
CA ALA A 473 -26.43 -7.79 14.02
C ALA A 473 -25.13 -8.58 14.04
N HIS A 474 -24.18 -8.20 14.89
CA HIS A 474 -22.92 -8.91 15.08
C HIS A 474 -23.14 -10.36 15.54
N ARG A 475 -24.10 -10.58 16.46
CA ARG A 475 -24.41 -11.93 16.98
C ARG A 475 -25.22 -12.79 16.01
N ASN A 476 -26.15 -12.18 15.28
CA ASN A 476 -27.16 -12.90 14.50
C ASN A 476 -26.94 -12.85 12.98
N GLY A 477 -25.92 -12.12 12.50
CA GLY A 477 -25.63 -11.99 11.07
C GLY A 477 -26.62 -11.09 10.31
N HIS A 478 -27.12 -10.03 10.94
CA HIS A 478 -28.03 -9.08 10.30
C HIS A 478 -27.30 -8.03 9.47
N TRP A 479 -28.01 -7.35 8.59
CA TRP A 479 -27.51 -6.16 7.90
C TRP A 479 -27.96 -4.89 8.62
N VAL A 480 -27.06 -3.94 8.77
CA VAL A 480 -27.34 -2.63 9.37
C VAL A 480 -26.87 -1.55 8.42
N ILE A 481 -27.77 -0.62 8.08
CA ILE A 481 -27.44 0.61 7.36
C ILE A 481 -27.54 1.76 8.33
N LEU A 482 -26.50 2.60 8.33
CA LEU A 482 -26.44 3.83 9.10
C LEU A 482 -26.44 5.01 8.12
N ASN A 483 -27.51 5.80 8.13
CA ASN A 483 -27.61 7.01 7.31
C ASN A 483 -27.15 8.24 8.08
N ASN A 484 -26.66 9.26 7.38
CA ASN A 484 -26.28 10.56 7.97
C ASN A 484 -25.19 10.48 9.05
N VAL A 485 -24.29 9.49 8.96
CA VAL A 485 -23.23 9.25 9.96
C VAL A 485 -22.28 10.46 10.11
N HIS A 486 -22.11 11.25 9.04
CA HIS A 486 -21.33 12.50 9.06
C HIS A 486 -21.86 13.56 10.05
N LEU A 487 -23.11 13.45 10.51
CA LEU A 487 -23.68 14.35 11.52
C LEU A 487 -23.28 13.97 12.96
N MET A 488 -22.71 12.79 13.17
CA MET A 488 -22.35 12.26 14.51
C MET A 488 -20.87 11.85 14.61
N PRO A 489 -19.92 12.79 14.42
CA PRO A 489 -18.49 12.47 14.41
C PRO A 489 -17.95 11.97 15.76
N LYS A 490 -18.56 12.38 16.89
CA LYS A 490 -18.14 11.90 18.22
C LYS A 490 -18.48 10.43 18.42
N TRP A 491 -19.66 10.01 17.96
CA TRP A 491 -20.10 8.62 18.07
C TRP A 491 -19.26 7.69 17.19
N LEU A 492 -18.81 8.17 16.02
CA LEU A 492 -17.87 7.44 15.17
C LEU A 492 -16.57 7.07 15.91
N ILE A 493 -16.05 7.96 16.77
CA ILE A 493 -14.83 7.69 17.56
C ILE A 493 -15.08 6.62 18.63
N GLU A 494 -16.31 6.51 19.13
CA GLU A 494 -16.69 5.46 20.09
C GLU A 494 -17.02 4.12 19.42
N LEU A 495 -17.41 4.16 18.14
CA LEU A 495 -17.71 2.99 17.34
C LEU A 495 -16.45 2.28 16.84
N GLU A 496 -15.44 3.05 16.40
CA GLU A 496 -14.10 2.54 16.03
C GLU A 496 -13.33 2.01 17.23
#